data_AF-K1RCQ0-F1
#
_entry.id   AF-K1RCQ0-F1
#
_cell.length_a   1.000
_cell.length_b   1.000
_cell.length_c   1.000
_cell.angle_alpha   90.00
_cell.angle_beta   90.00
_cell.angle_gamma   90.00
#
_symmetry.space_group_name_H-M   'P 1'
#
loop_
_entity.id
_entity.type
_entity.pdbx_description
1 polymer ?
#
loop_
_entity_poly.entity_id
_entity_poly.type
_entity_poly.pdbx_seq_one_letter_code
_entity_poly.pdbx_strand_id
1 'polypeptide(L)' 'MDTVEVSRRWGQKKQKADMNFEKLSRGIRHYYKNKFMTRIDGVRLVYKFNWSKIPKEWRPFGV' A
#
# COMPACT_ATOMS: atom_id res chain seq x y z
N MET A 1 10.35 6.67 -6.96
CA MET A 1 9.98 5.52 -6.09
C MET A 1 10.22 4.25 -6.90
N ASP A 2 10.92 3.26 -6.36
CA ASP A 2 11.19 2.00 -7.05
C ASP A 2 10.03 1.02 -6.84
N THR A 3 9.19 0.88 -7.86
CA THR A 3 8.03 -0.01 -7.83
C THR A 3 8.41 -1.49 -7.86
N VAL A 4 9.56 -1.83 -8.43
CA VAL A 4 10.06 -3.21 -8.53
C VAL A 4 10.47 -3.70 -7.15
N GLU A 5 11.27 -2.92 -6.43
CA GLU A 5 11.76 -3.30 -5.11
C GLU A 5 10.62 -3.46 -4.09
N VAL A 6 9.64 -2.54 -4.10
CA VAL A 6 8.46 -2.64 -3.22
C VAL A 6 7.65 -3.90 -3.52
N SER A 7 7.41 -4.20 -4.79
CA SER A 7 6.68 -5.40 -5.20
C SER A 7 7.44 -6.69 -4.89
N ARG A 8 8.77 -6.70 -5.06
CA ARG A 8 9.63 -7.82 -4.71
C ARG A 8 9.57 -8.11 -3.21
N ARG A 9 9.74 -7.09 -2.35
CA ARG A 9 9.64 -7.24 -0.89
C ARG A 9 8.27 -7.75 -0.46
N TRP A 10 7.20 -7.22 -1.05
CA TRP A 10 5.85 -7.69 -0.78
C TRP A 10 5.64 -9.15 -1.22
N GLY A 11 6.13 -9.51 -2.40
CA GLY A 11 6.12 -10.87 -2.93
C GLY A 11 6.84 -11.86 -2.01
N GLN A 12 8.05 -11.50 -1.56
CA GLN A 12 8.81 -12.30 -0.59
C GLN A 12 8.05 -12.49 0.72
N LYS A 13 7.48 -11.41 1.29
CA LYS A 13 6.72 -11.46 2.54
C LYS A 13 5.47 -12.36 2.45
N LYS A 14 4.83 -12.41 1.29
CA LYS A 14 3.59 -13.19 1.05
C LYS A 14 3.83 -14.50 0.32
N GLN A 15 5.10 -14.88 0.09
CA GLN A 15 5.49 -16.06 -0.69
C GLN A 15 4.81 -16.12 -2.07
N LYS A 16 4.78 -14.97 -2.77
CA LYS A 16 4.28 -14.82 -4.14
C LYS A 16 5.43 -14.41 -5.05
N ALA A 17 6.06 -15.38 -5.70
CA ALA A 17 7.23 -15.16 -6.58
C ALA A 17 6.91 -14.23 -7.76
N ASP A 18 5.74 -14.36 -8.38
CA ASP A 18 5.33 -13.56 -9.54
C ASP A 18 4.67 -12.22 -9.19
N MET A 19 5.03 -11.65 -8.04
CA MET A 19 4.49 -10.36 -7.60
C MET A 19 5.11 -9.22 -8.41
N ASN A 20 4.27 -8.32 -8.91
CA ASN A 20 4.68 -7.11 -9.62
C ASN A 20 3.85 -5.90 -9.14
N PHE A 21 4.20 -4.71 -9.62
CA PHE A 21 3.54 -3.49 -9.16
C PHE A 21 2.09 -3.39 -9.64
N GLU A 22 1.75 -3.93 -10.80
CA GLU A 22 0.37 -3.92 -11.29
C GLU A 22 -0.56 -4.71 -10.35
N LYS A 23 -0.15 -5.92 -9.96
CA LYS A 23 -0.85 -6.79 -8.99
C LYS A 23 -0.88 -6.15 -7.60
N LEU A 24 0.25 -5.60 -7.13
CA LEU A 24 0.32 -4.90 -5.85
C LEU A 24 -0.62 -3.69 -5.83
N SER A 25 -0.59 -2.87 -6.88
CA SER A 25 -1.43 -1.68 -7.02
C SER A 25 -2.93 -2.05 -7.05
N ARG A 26 -3.28 -3.22 -7.60
CA ARG A 26 -4.65 -3.74 -7.56
C ARG A 26 -5.10 -4.04 -6.13
N GLY A 27 -4.21 -4.63 -5.32
CA GLY A 27 -4.41 -4.82 -3.87
C GLY A 27 -4.61 -3.49 -3.14
N ILE A 28 -3.73 -2.53 -3.41
CA ILE A 28 -3.81 -1.17 -2.86
C ILE A 28 -5.16 -0.51 -3.14
N ARG A 29 -5.69 -0.63 -4.37
CA ARG A 29 -6.99 -0.04 -4.74
C ARG A 29 -8.15 -0.57 -3.89
N HIS A 30 -8.08 -1.79 -3.36
CA HIS A 30 -9.11 -2.30 -2.45
C HIS A 30 -9.17 -1.51 -1.13
N TYR A 31 -8.07 -0.89 -0.70
CA TYR A 31 -8.04 -0.08 0.51
C TYR A 31 -8.77 1.26 0.37
N TYR A 32 -9.08 1.69 -0.86
CA TYR A 32 -9.84 2.92 -1.09
C TYR A 32 -11.28 2.76 -0.63
N LYS A 33 -11.90 1.61 -0.95
CA LYS A 33 -13.28 1.30 -0.53
C LYS A 33 -13.40 1.25 0.99
N ASN A 34 -12.43 0.61 1.65
CA ASN A 34 -12.41 0.46 3.11
C ASN A 34 -11.84 1.69 3.83
N LYS A 35 -11.47 2.74 3.08
CA LYS A 35 -10.94 4.02 3.58
C LYS A 35 -9.68 3.89 4.45
N PHE A 36 -8.91 2.81 4.33
CA PHE A 36 -7.62 2.67 5.03
C PHE A 36 -6.53 3.52 4.36
N MET A 37 -6.64 3.74 3.05
CA MET A 37 -5.68 4.53 2.27
C MET A 37 -6.39 5.15 1.07
N THR A 38 -5.86 6.27 0.57
CA THR A 38 -6.33 6.92 -0.67
C THR A 38 -5.16 7.20 -1.61
N ARG A 39 -5.45 7.36 -2.91
CA ARG A 39 -4.52 7.94 -3.89
C ARG A 39 -4.48 9.45 -3.71
N ILE A 40 -3.31 10.06 -3.93
CA ILE A 40 -3.22 11.51 -4.13
C ILE A 40 -3.33 11.81 -5.63
N ASP A 41 -4.37 12.55 -6.01
CA ASP A 41 -4.59 12.93 -7.40
C ASP A 41 -3.54 13.94 -7.87
N GLY A 42 -3.20 13.90 -9.16
CA GLY A 42 -2.16 14.74 -9.75
C GLY A 42 -0.72 14.28 -9.48
N VAL A 43 -0.48 13.30 -8.60
CA VAL A 43 0.86 12.79 -8.30
C VAL A 43 0.95 11.28 -8.50
N ARG A 44 1.90 10.84 -9.33
CA ARG A 44 2.08 9.41 -9.62
C ARG A 44 2.66 8.69 -8.40
N LEU A 45 2.09 7.53 -8.09
CA LEU A 45 2.59 6.59 -7.06
C LEU A 45 2.61 7.15 -5.63
N VAL A 46 1.77 8.16 -5.35
CA VAL A 46 1.63 8.73 -4.02
C VAL A 46 0.28 8.32 -3.42
N TYR A 47 0.35 7.83 -2.19
CA TYR A 47 -0.78 7.34 -1.42
C TYR A 47 -0.75 7.91 -0.01
N LYS A 48 -1.91 8.06 0.61
CA LYS A 48 -2.05 8.59 1.98
C LYS A 48 -2.85 7.64 2.84
N PHE A 49 -2.26 7.23 3.96
CA PHE A 49 -2.97 6.44 4.98
C PHE A 49 -4.01 7.29 5.70
N ASN A 50 -5.14 6.68 6.02
CA ASN A 50 -6.13 7.25 6.91
C ASN A 50 -5.94 6.64 8.30
N TRP A 51 -5.07 7.26 9.10
CA TRP A 51 -4.72 6.73 10.42
C TRP A 51 -5.94 6.53 11.33
N SER A 52 -6.99 7.34 11.19
CA SER A 52 -8.24 7.16 11.95
C SER A 52 -8.93 5.82 11.72
N LYS A 53 -8.72 5.18 10.56
CA LYS A 53 -9.32 3.90 10.19
C LYS A 53 -8.36 2.71 10.37
N ILE A 54 -7.07 2.97 10.56
CA ILE A 54 -6.06 1.92 10.77
C ILE A 54 -6.05 1.52 12.25
N PRO A 55 -6.03 0.22 12.59
CA PRO A 55 -5.89 -0.23 13.98
C PRO A 55 -4.66 0.37 14.66
N LYS A 56 -4.76 0.74 15.94
CA LYS A 56 -3.72 1.50 16.66
C LYS A 56 -2.40 0.73 16.72
N GLU A 57 -2.46 -0.60 16.81
CA GLU A 57 -1.31 -1.50 16.86
C GLU A 57 -0.44 -1.46 15.60
N TRP A 58 -0.94 -0.96 14.47
CA TRP A 58 -0.21 -0.88 13.20
C TRP A 58 0.23 0.55 12.88
N ARG A 59 -0.07 1.51 13.74
CA ARG A 59 0.34 2.90 13.57
C ARG A 59 1.79 3.07 14.04
N PRO A 60 2.60 3.87 13.33
CA PRO A 60 3.88 4.30 13.86
C PRO A 60 3.68 5.14 15.13
N PHE A 61 4.70 5.21 15.99
CA PHE A 61 4.62 6.04 17.20
C PHE A 61 4.37 7.51 16.83
N GLY A 62 3.35 8.13 17.45
CA GLY A 62 3.03 9.55 17.27
C GLY A 62 1.95 9.89 16.23
N VAL A 63 1.17 8.92 15.73
CA VAL A 63 -0.02 9.15 14.87
C VAL A 63 -1.30 8.46 15.35
#